data_AF-A0A2V6JLT3-F1
#
_entry.id   AF-A0A2V6JLT3-F1
#
_cell.length_a   1.000
_cell.length_b   1.000
_cell.length_c   1.000
_cell.angle_alpha   90.00
_cell.angle_beta   90.00
_cell.angle_gamma   90.00
#
_symmetry.space_group_name_H-M   'P 1'
#
loop_
_entity.id
_entity.type
_entity.pdbx_description
1 polymer ?
#
loop_
_entity_poly.entity_id
_entity_poly.type
_entity_poly.pdbx_seq_one_letter_code
_entity_poly.pdbx_strand_id
1 'polypeptide(L)'
;MDQHEAATGLAHDRVMVFPQGVFSEAAMRILKRTDLIAAVNNDTVSSDRNPRPITVADVWDTAIMSYDNFALFTRRYPWSGVENFAFDSLLGKPVIVVIHHGFCRDHCIRLIEFVERLNALACPLNWRSLGELVKRSCRQRALSPDVTQVEMYGKELRVENLSDRTKQFLIRRHESNSSLINEIFAGGRHIAWNGSADRIQFEVEVKAGENVTIRVHLHEMGEMKEKVENLNDKARTMLRRYLCELRDNYVHKLTSLSSNGN
;
A
#
# COMPACT_ATOMS: atom_id res chain seq x y z
N MET A 1 -17.21 -4.24 -1.48
CA MET A 1 -16.53 -4.05 -2.79
C MET A 1 -17.11 -4.99 -3.83
N ASP A 2 -17.48 -6.21 -3.45
CA ASP A 2 -18.15 -7.20 -4.31
C ASP A 2 -19.41 -6.67 -5.00
N GLN A 3 -20.23 -5.86 -4.30
CA GLN A 3 -21.39 -5.20 -4.92
C GLN A 3 -20.99 -4.19 -6.02
N HIS A 4 -19.86 -3.48 -5.85
CA HIS A 4 -19.37 -2.57 -6.87
C HIS A 4 -18.87 -3.34 -8.09
N GLU A 5 -18.09 -4.40 -7.87
CA GLU A 5 -17.59 -5.27 -8.94
C GLU A 5 -18.72 -5.99 -9.67
N ALA A 6 -19.73 -6.50 -8.95
CA ALA A 6 -20.92 -7.09 -9.55
C ALA A 6 -21.73 -6.08 -10.38
N ALA A 7 -21.78 -4.81 -9.95
CA ALA A 7 -22.52 -3.76 -10.64
C ALA A 7 -21.77 -3.17 -11.85
N THR A 8 -20.43 -3.08 -11.80
CA THR A 8 -19.62 -2.41 -12.83
C THR A 8 -18.78 -3.35 -13.68
N GLY A 9 -18.56 -4.59 -13.24
CA GLY A 9 -17.59 -5.52 -13.82
C GLY A 9 -16.12 -5.13 -13.57
N LEU A 10 -15.87 -4.05 -12.82
CA LEU A 10 -14.51 -3.56 -12.56
C LEU A 10 -13.96 -4.22 -11.30
N ALA A 11 -12.91 -5.03 -11.49
CA ALA A 11 -12.12 -5.58 -10.41
C ALA A 11 -11.49 -4.46 -9.58
N HIS A 12 -11.25 -4.75 -8.31
CA HIS A 12 -10.63 -3.84 -7.37
C HIS A 12 -9.37 -4.43 -6.76
N ASP A 13 -8.37 -3.58 -6.52
CA ASP A 13 -7.21 -3.99 -5.76
C ASP A 13 -7.57 -4.08 -4.27
N ARG A 14 -7.10 -5.13 -3.59
CA ARG A 14 -7.27 -5.35 -2.14
C ARG A 14 -6.37 -4.42 -1.31
N VAL A 15 -6.32 -3.13 -1.63
CA VAL A 15 -5.47 -2.14 -0.97
C VAL A 15 -6.36 -1.05 -0.38
N MET A 16 -6.22 -0.80 0.92
CA MET A 16 -6.98 0.26 1.59
C MET A 16 -6.40 1.63 1.23
N VAL A 17 -7.25 2.52 0.74
CA VAL A 17 -6.92 3.94 0.60
C VAL A 17 -7.73 4.72 1.62
N PHE A 18 -7.06 5.31 2.60
CA PHE A 18 -7.76 6.03 3.66
C PHE A 18 -8.41 7.31 3.12
N PRO A 19 -9.72 7.50 3.36
CA PRO A 19 -10.41 8.73 3.00
C PRO A 19 -9.72 9.94 3.65
N GLN A 20 -9.55 11.01 2.87
CA GLN A 20 -8.95 12.27 3.31
C GLN A 20 -7.52 12.18 3.85
N GLY A 21 -6.85 11.04 3.75
CA GLY A 21 -5.55 10.89 4.38
C GLY A 21 -5.59 10.46 5.85
N VAL A 22 -6.78 10.10 6.39
CA VAL A 22 -6.98 9.96 7.83
C VAL A 22 -7.16 8.50 8.22
N PHE A 23 -6.32 8.02 9.13
CA PHE A 23 -6.39 6.66 9.69
C PHE A 23 -6.16 6.65 11.20
N SER A 24 -6.47 5.52 11.84
CA SER A 24 -6.16 5.25 13.24
C SER A 24 -5.38 3.95 13.38
N GLU A 25 -4.64 3.80 14.48
CA GLU A 25 -3.93 2.56 14.81
C GLU A 25 -4.88 1.36 14.93
N ALA A 26 -6.09 1.60 15.46
CA ALA A 26 -7.12 0.59 15.55
C ALA A 26 -7.59 0.12 14.16
N ALA A 27 -7.74 1.04 13.20
CA ALA A 27 -8.10 0.66 11.83
C ALA A 27 -7.02 -0.23 11.20
N MET A 28 -5.74 0.11 11.35
CA MET A 28 -4.63 -0.70 10.82
C MET A 28 -4.64 -2.14 11.37
N ARG A 29 -4.88 -2.30 12.68
CA ARG A 29 -5.02 -3.61 13.34
C ARG A 29 -6.18 -4.43 12.79
N ILE A 30 -7.31 -3.78 12.48
CA ILE A 30 -8.48 -4.45 11.89
C ILE A 30 -8.16 -4.88 10.46
N LEU A 31 -7.63 -3.98 9.62
CA LEU A 31 -7.30 -4.26 8.22
C LEU A 31 -6.27 -5.40 8.07
N LYS A 32 -5.34 -5.54 9.02
CA LYS A 32 -4.40 -6.66 9.06
C LYS A 32 -5.13 -8.01 8.98
N ARG A 33 -6.28 -8.13 9.65
CA ARG A 33 -7.06 -9.35 9.79
C ARG A 33 -8.19 -9.51 8.76
N THR A 34 -8.25 -8.63 7.74
CA THR A 34 -9.13 -8.81 6.57
C THR A 34 -8.37 -9.44 5.40
N ASP A 35 -8.95 -9.46 4.20
CA ASP A 35 -8.33 -9.87 2.95
C ASP A 35 -7.44 -8.79 2.30
N LEU A 36 -7.42 -7.57 2.85
CA LEU A 36 -6.68 -6.42 2.32
C LEU A 36 -5.18 -6.58 2.50
N ILE A 37 -4.37 -6.40 1.45
CA ILE A 37 -2.95 -6.75 1.43
C ILE A 37 -2.03 -5.65 1.97
N ALA A 38 -2.47 -4.39 1.97
CA ALA A 38 -1.80 -3.23 2.52
C ALA A 38 -2.75 -2.01 2.63
N ALA A 39 -2.25 -0.92 3.19
CA ALA A 39 -2.87 0.39 3.12
C ALA A 39 -1.95 1.43 2.46
N VAL A 40 -2.56 2.48 1.91
CA VAL A 40 -1.88 3.59 1.25
C VAL A 40 -2.47 4.89 1.78
N ASN A 41 -1.59 5.81 2.18
CA ASN A 41 -1.99 7.07 2.76
C ASN A 41 -0.98 8.19 2.49
N ASN A 42 -1.41 9.45 2.54
CA ASN A 42 -0.50 10.59 2.40
C ASN A 42 0.20 10.91 3.73
N ASP A 43 -0.54 10.87 4.84
CA ASP A 43 0.03 11.05 6.16
C ASP A 43 0.56 9.72 6.71
N THR A 44 1.69 9.81 7.41
CA THR A 44 2.38 8.66 8.00
C THR A 44 2.08 8.50 9.49
N VAL A 45 1.52 9.53 10.12
CA VAL A 45 1.15 9.58 11.54
C VAL A 45 -0.36 9.38 11.66
N SER A 46 -0.79 8.56 12.62
CA SER A 46 -2.21 8.31 12.85
C SER A 46 -2.93 9.53 13.43
N SER A 47 -4.24 9.57 13.27
CA SER A 47 -5.11 10.64 13.80
C SER A 47 -5.60 10.39 15.24
N ASP A 48 -5.00 9.42 15.93
CA ASP A 48 -5.33 9.12 17.32
C ASP A 48 -4.98 10.30 18.23
N ARG A 49 -5.66 10.43 19.38
CA ARG A 49 -5.43 11.54 20.34
C ARG A 49 -3.97 11.62 20.81
N ASN A 50 -3.34 10.46 20.99
CA ASN A 50 -1.94 10.31 21.34
C ASN A 50 -1.32 9.33 20.34
N PRO A 51 -0.92 9.80 19.15
CA PRO A 51 -0.44 8.90 18.11
C PRO A 51 0.91 8.30 18.51
N ARG A 52 1.14 7.04 18.13
CA ARG A 52 2.44 6.40 18.27
C ARG A 52 3.53 7.22 17.55
N PRO A 53 4.69 7.43 18.19
CA PRO A 53 5.83 8.03 17.51
C PRO A 53 6.32 7.10 16.39
N ILE A 54 6.51 7.66 15.20
CA ILE A 54 7.24 7.02 14.10
C ILE A 54 8.65 7.60 14.03
N THR A 55 9.61 6.77 13.69
CA THR A 55 11.01 7.16 13.56
C THR A 55 11.33 7.61 12.14
N VAL A 56 12.47 8.30 11.95
CA VAL A 56 12.99 8.58 10.61
C VAL A 56 13.23 7.29 9.83
N ALA A 57 13.69 6.23 10.50
CA ALA A 57 13.90 4.92 9.88
C ALA A 57 12.58 4.33 9.34
N ASP A 58 11.47 4.47 10.06
CA ASP A 58 10.15 4.01 9.59
C ASP A 58 9.71 4.74 8.32
N VAL A 59 9.97 6.06 8.26
CA VAL A 59 9.60 6.89 7.11
C VAL A 59 10.49 6.62 5.90
N TRP A 60 11.77 6.28 6.13
CA TRP A 60 12.73 6.03 5.06
C TRP A 60 12.68 4.60 4.52
N ASP A 61 12.03 3.68 5.22
CA ASP A 61 11.80 2.33 4.72
C ASP A 61 10.77 2.31 3.57
N THR A 62 10.69 1.20 2.83
CA THR A 62 9.79 1.00 1.69
C THR A 62 8.31 1.23 2.07
N ALA A 63 7.92 0.74 3.24
CA ALA A 63 6.61 0.97 3.85
C ALA A 63 6.74 1.06 5.37
N ILE A 64 5.82 1.81 5.99
CA ILE A 64 5.76 1.91 7.45
C ILE A 64 5.11 0.63 8.00
N MET A 65 5.84 -0.05 8.89
CA MET A 65 5.41 -1.32 9.50
C MET A 65 5.06 -1.17 10.99
N SER A 66 5.11 0.04 11.54
CA SER A 66 4.93 0.34 12.96
C SER A 66 3.49 0.17 13.45
N TYR A 67 2.52 0.09 12.53
CA TYR A 67 1.10 -0.06 12.83
C TYR A 67 0.67 -1.52 12.71
N ASP A 68 0.90 -2.28 13.80
CA ASP A 68 0.56 -3.70 13.91
C ASP A 68 1.20 -4.58 12.83
N ASN A 69 2.33 -4.16 12.23
CA ASN A 69 2.97 -4.85 11.11
C ASN A 69 2.07 -5.03 9.87
N PHE A 70 1.11 -4.13 9.69
CA PHE A 70 0.35 -3.97 8.46
C PHE A 70 0.93 -2.80 7.65
N ALA A 71 1.33 -3.08 6.41
CA ALA A 71 2.08 -2.13 5.60
C ALA A 71 1.26 -0.87 5.27
N LEU A 72 1.83 0.30 5.58
CA LEU A 72 1.34 1.60 5.17
C LEU A 72 2.31 2.24 4.18
N PHE A 73 1.88 2.38 2.93
CA PHE A 73 2.63 3.03 1.87
C PHE A 73 2.29 4.51 1.77
N THR A 74 3.31 5.34 1.55
CA THR A 74 3.13 6.79 1.37
C THR A 74 2.72 7.10 -0.07
N ARG A 75 1.70 7.96 -0.23
CA ARG A 75 1.34 8.58 -1.52
C ARG A 75 1.53 10.10 -1.44
N ARG A 76 1.78 10.75 -2.58
CA ARG A 76 1.96 12.20 -2.65
C ARG A 76 1.08 12.83 -3.72
N TYR A 77 0.79 14.10 -3.53
CA TYR A 77 0.12 14.90 -4.54
C TYR A 77 1.14 15.46 -5.54
N PRO A 78 0.73 15.76 -6.79
CA PRO A 78 1.63 16.36 -7.79
C PRO A 78 2.32 17.65 -7.33
N TRP A 79 1.63 18.48 -6.54
CA TRP A 79 2.19 19.72 -6.00
C TRP A 79 3.22 19.52 -4.89
N SER A 80 3.45 18.28 -4.45
CA SER A 80 4.59 17.95 -3.59
C SER A 80 5.93 18.03 -4.34
N GLY A 81 5.94 18.22 -5.66
CA GLY A 81 7.16 18.34 -6.45
C GLY A 81 7.71 16.99 -6.91
N VAL A 82 8.29 16.98 -8.12
CA VAL A 82 8.81 15.77 -8.79
C VAL A 82 10.01 15.18 -8.06
N GLU A 83 10.81 16.04 -7.44
CA GLU A 83 11.97 15.70 -6.63
C GLU A 83 11.62 14.79 -5.43
N ASN A 84 10.44 14.94 -4.84
CA ASN A 84 10.00 14.08 -3.75
C ASN A 84 9.69 12.66 -4.24
N PHE A 85 9.17 12.50 -5.46
CA PHE A 85 8.98 11.20 -6.07
C PHE A 85 10.30 10.56 -6.50
N ALA A 86 11.25 11.36 -6.98
CA ALA A 86 12.61 10.89 -7.26
C ALA A 86 13.30 10.38 -5.98
N PHE A 87 13.14 11.10 -4.86
CA PHE A 87 13.66 10.69 -3.56
C PHE A 87 13.00 9.42 -3.04
N ASP A 88 11.67 9.29 -3.16
CA ASP A 88 10.97 8.05 -2.82
C ASP A 88 11.51 6.87 -3.64
N SER A 89 11.71 7.06 -4.96
CA SER A 89 12.29 6.03 -5.83
C SER A 89 13.73 5.67 -5.42
N LEU A 90 14.54 6.63 -4.99
CA LEU A 90 15.90 6.40 -4.50
C LEU A 90 15.91 5.51 -3.25
N LEU A 91 14.93 5.70 -2.36
CA LEU A 91 14.72 4.88 -1.16
C LEU A 91 14.13 3.49 -1.47
N GLY A 92 13.86 3.18 -2.74
CA GLY A 92 13.18 1.94 -3.13
C GLY A 92 11.70 1.93 -2.73
N LYS A 93 11.11 3.09 -2.44
CA LYS A 93 9.67 3.24 -2.20
C LYS A 93 8.95 3.31 -3.54
N PRO A 94 7.77 2.70 -3.66
CA PRO A 94 7.00 2.86 -4.86
C PRO A 94 6.49 4.30 -5.00
N VAL A 95 6.52 4.82 -6.22
CA VAL A 95 5.99 6.15 -6.57
C VAL A 95 4.46 6.05 -6.67
N ILE A 96 3.75 6.55 -5.65
CA ILE A 96 2.28 6.57 -5.62
C ILE A 96 1.77 8.01 -5.67
N VAL A 97 1.07 8.34 -6.75
CA VAL A 97 0.49 9.67 -6.98
C VAL A 97 -0.99 9.64 -6.61
N VAL A 98 -1.44 10.62 -5.84
CA VAL A 98 -2.87 10.89 -5.63
C VAL A 98 -3.31 12.15 -6.35
N ILE A 99 -4.38 12.04 -7.11
CA ILE A 99 -5.07 13.18 -7.74
C ILE A 99 -6.56 13.08 -7.44
N HIS A 100 -7.22 14.22 -7.43
CA HIS A 100 -8.67 14.31 -7.50
C HIS A 100 -9.06 14.75 -8.91
N HIS A 101 -10.31 14.50 -9.33
CA HIS A 101 -10.77 14.89 -10.68
C HIS A 101 -10.60 16.39 -10.96
N GLY A 102 -10.51 17.22 -9.91
CA GLY A 102 -10.17 18.64 -10.01
C GLY A 102 -8.87 18.90 -10.77
N PHE A 103 -7.89 17.99 -10.63
CA PHE A 103 -6.59 18.08 -11.30
C PHE A 103 -6.71 17.94 -12.82
N CYS A 104 -7.74 17.23 -13.30
CA CYS A 104 -8.01 16.98 -14.72
C CYS A 104 -8.93 18.01 -15.39
N ARG A 105 -9.38 19.06 -14.68
CA ARG A 105 -10.39 20.02 -15.17
C ARG A 105 -9.95 20.85 -16.38
N ASP A 106 -8.66 20.91 -16.64
CA ASP A 106 -8.01 21.63 -17.74
C ASP A 106 -7.76 20.73 -18.96
N HIS A 107 -8.73 19.85 -19.28
CA HIS A 107 -8.58 18.82 -20.31
C HIS A 107 -7.33 17.95 -20.11
N CYS A 108 -6.99 17.68 -18.84
CA CYS A 108 -5.83 16.88 -18.43
C CYS A 108 -4.44 17.46 -18.77
N ILE A 109 -4.32 18.73 -19.17
CA ILE A 109 -3.01 19.33 -19.52
C ILE A 109 -2.01 19.20 -18.37
N ARG A 110 -2.35 19.66 -17.16
CA ARG A 110 -1.49 19.50 -15.97
C ARG A 110 -1.15 18.05 -15.64
N LEU A 111 -2.05 17.11 -15.91
CA LEU A 111 -1.80 15.70 -15.68
C LEU A 111 -0.73 15.17 -16.65
N ILE A 112 -0.85 15.50 -17.93
CA ILE A 112 0.11 15.10 -18.96
C ILE A 112 1.49 15.69 -18.64
N GLU A 113 1.58 16.99 -18.39
CA GLU A 113 2.84 17.66 -18.05
C GLU A 113 3.50 17.03 -16.80
N PHE A 114 2.71 16.69 -15.78
CA PHE A 114 3.23 16.04 -14.59
C PHE A 114 3.74 14.62 -14.87
N VAL A 115 3.00 13.83 -15.66
CA VAL A 115 3.40 12.47 -16.06
C VAL A 115 4.67 12.52 -16.92
N GLU A 116 4.80 13.47 -17.83
CA GLU A 116 6.02 13.68 -18.63
C GLU A 116 7.22 13.97 -17.73
N ARG A 117 7.07 14.87 -16.75
CA ARG A 117 8.15 15.17 -15.79
C ARG A 117 8.52 13.97 -14.92
N LEU A 118 7.56 13.13 -14.52
CA LEU A 118 7.83 11.89 -13.81
C LEU A 118 8.58 10.88 -14.70
N ASN A 119 8.15 10.70 -15.94
CA ASN A 119 8.79 9.78 -16.89
C ASN A 119 10.19 10.26 -17.33
N ALA A 120 10.48 11.55 -17.20
CA ALA A 120 11.80 12.14 -17.46
C ALA A 120 12.80 11.93 -16.30
N LEU A 121 12.39 11.33 -15.18
CA LEU A 121 13.30 10.96 -14.11
C LEU A 121 14.34 9.95 -14.59
N ALA A 122 15.54 10.01 -14.01
CA ALA A 122 16.63 9.09 -14.36
C ALA A 122 16.36 7.62 -13.96
N CYS A 123 15.37 7.39 -13.09
CA CYS A 123 14.92 6.05 -12.73
C CYS A 123 13.79 5.59 -13.66
N PRO A 124 13.90 4.42 -14.31
CA PRO A 124 12.84 3.92 -15.18
C PRO A 124 11.60 3.56 -14.35
N LEU A 125 10.49 4.26 -14.63
CA LEU A 125 9.20 4.02 -13.98
C LEU A 125 8.36 3.04 -14.79
N ASN A 126 7.67 2.13 -14.09
CA ASN A 126 6.70 1.22 -14.69
C ASN A 126 5.31 1.50 -14.09
N TRP A 127 4.40 1.99 -14.91
CA TRP A 127 3.01 2.25 -14.51
C TRP A 127 2.26 0.95 -14.26
N ARG A 128 1.62 0.82 -13.10
CA ARG A 128 0.92 -0.39 -12.64
C ARG A 128 -0.31 -0.02 -11.81
N SER A 129 -1.19 -1.00 -11.58
CA SER A 129 -2.25 -0.87 -10.57
C SER A 129 -1.64 -0.78 -9.16
N LEU A 130 -2.42 -0.29 -8.21
CA LEU A 130 -1.96 -0.12 -6.83
C LEU A 130 -1.63 -1.46 -6.18
N GLY A 131 -2.44 -2.48 -6.45
CA GLY A 131 -2.23 -3.84 -5.95
C GLY A 131 -0.97 -4.48 -6.51
N GLU A 132 -0.69 -4.34 -7.81
CA GLU A 132 0.56 -4.83 -8.41
C GLU A 132 1.79 -4.12 -7.85
N LEU A 133 1.70 -2.81 -7.63
CA LEU A 133 2.77 -2.01 -7.05
C LEU A 133 3.07 -2.45 -5.61
N VAL A 134 2.05 -2.60 -4.77
CA VAL A 134 2.21 -3.09 -3.39
C VAL A 134 2.82 -4.50 -3.36
N LYS A 135 2.33 -5.42 -4.21
CA LYS A 135 2.86 -6.79 -4.29
C LYS A 135 4.33 -6.85 -4.69
N ARG A 136 4.82 -5.89 -5.46
CA ARG A 136 6.21 -5.83 -5.92
C ARG A 136 7.11 -5.04 -4.98
N SER A 137 6.53 -4.32 -4.02
CA SER A 137 7.27 -3.50 -3.08
C SER A 137 7.94 -4.36 -2.02
N CYS A 138 9.24 -4.53 -2.19
CA CYS A 138 10.11 -5.29 -1.29
C CYS A 138 11.52 -4.73 -1.35
N ARG A 139 12.33 -5.01 -0.33
CA ARG A 139 13.77 -4.80 -0.41
C ARG A 139 14.43 -6.10 -0.74
N GLN A 140 15.36 -6.08 -1.68
CA GLN A 140 16.11 -7.26 -2.07
C GLN A 140 17.60 -7.03 -1.86
N ARG A 141 18.29 -8.08 -1.41
CA ARG A 141 19.73 -8.10 -1.27
C ARG A 141 20.26 -9.43 -1.77
N ALA A 142 21.09 -9.41 -2.81
CA ALA A 142 21.81 -10.60 -3.25
C ALA A 142 22.79 -11.03 -2.16
N LEU A 143 22.71 -12.30 -1.74
CA LEU A 143 23.67 -12.92 -0.82
C LEU A 143 24.72 -13.73 -1.59
N SER A 144 24.30 -14.34 -2.70
CA SER A 144 25.16 -15.04 -3.67
C SER A 144 24.52 -14.93 -5.06
N PRO A 145 25.17 -15.44 -6.13
CA PRO A 145 24.56 -15.46 -7.46
C PRO A 145 23.20 -16.15 -7.52
N ASP A 146 22.96 -17.13 -6.66
CA ASP A 146 21.78 -17.99 -6.69
C ASP A 146 20.85 -17.78 -5.48
N VAL A 147 21.25 -16.92 -4.53
CA VAL A 147 20.48 -16.66 -3.29
C VAL A 147 20.23 -15.17 -3.11
N THR A 148 18.95 -14.81 -3.00
CA THR A 148 18.51 -13.43 -2.73
C THR A 148 17.72 -13.38 -1.43
N GLN A 149 18.07 -12.48 -0.52
CA GLN A 149 17.24 -12.16 0.63
C GLN A 149 16.21 -11.10 0.27
N VAL A 150 14.97 -11.29 0.71
CA VAL A 150 13.86 -10.36 0.45
C VAL A 150 13.18 -9.96 1.76
N GLU A 151 13.04 -8.65 1.99
CA GLU A 151 12.15 -8.12 3.03
C GLU A 151 10.77 -7.83 2.41
N MET A 152 9.76 -8.52 2.91
CA MET A 152 8.37 -8.44 2.52
C MET A 152 7.61 -7.49 3.45
N TYR A 153 6.79 -6.61 2.87
CA TYR A 153 6.00 -5.62 3.62
C TYR A 153 4.51 -5.98 3.66
N GLY A 154 3.87 -6.09 2.49
CA GLY A 154 2.45 -6.46 2.39
C GLY A 154 2.18 -7.91 2.80
N LYS A 155 0.90 -8.31 2.81
CA LYS A 155 0.50 -9.72 2.97
C LYS A 155 0.69 -10.55 1.71
N GLU A 156 0.88 -9.89 0.57
CA GLU A 156 1.25 -10.53 -0.69
C GLU A 156 2.55 -9.96 -1.23
N LEU A 157 3.35 -10.84 -1.82
CA LEU A 157 4.63 -10.50 -2.44
C LEU A 157 4.74 -11.20 -3.79
N ARG A 158 5.14 -10.47 -4.83
CA ARG A 158 5.50 -11.04 -6.13
C ARG A 158 7.01 -11.03 -6.26
N VAL A 159 7.59 -12.23 -6.33
CA VAL A 159 9.02 -12.43 -6.56
C VAL A 159 9.21 -12.84 -8.01
N GLU A 160 10.18 -12.21 -8.69
CA GLU A 160 10.51 -12.49 -10.09
C GLU A 160 11.98 -12.87 -10.21
N ASN A 161 12.25 -13.99 -10.88
CA ASN A 161 13.59 -14.39 -11.20
C ASN A 161 13.91 -14.03 -12.65
N LEU A 162 14.52 -12.86 -12.84
CA LEU A 162 14.93 -12.38 -14.16
C LEU A 162 16.25 -12.98 -14.67
N SER A 163 16.83 -13.94 -13.94
CA SER A 163 18.06 -14.61 -14.38
C SER A 163 17.77 -15.86 -15.22
N ASP A 164 18.82 -16.37 -15.85
CA ASP A 164 18.85 -17.59 -16.67
C ASP A 164 19.01 -18.88 -15.85
N ARG A 165 19.02 -18.77 -14.52
CA ARG A 165 19.20 -19.88 -13.57
C ARG A 165 18.19 -19.82 -12.45
N THR A 166 17.91 -20.96 -11.84
CA THR A 166 17.06 -21.07 -10.65
C THR A 166 17.69 -20.31 -9.49
N LYS A 167 16.86 -19.59 -8.73
CA LYS A 167 17.27 -18.84 -7.54
C LYS A 167 16.45 -19.22 -6.33
N GLN A 168 17.12 -19.26 -5.18
CA GLN A 168 16.50 -19.35 -3.87
C GLN A 168 16.26 -17.95 -3.32
N PHE A 169 15.05 -17.70 -2.87
CA PHE A 169 14.66 -16.45 -2.22
C PHE A 169 14.43 -16.73 -0.74
N LEU A 170 15.18 -16.05 0.12
CA LEU A 170 15.04 -16.09 1.58
C LEU A 170 14.16 -14.91 2.01
N ILE A 171 12.88 -15.16 2.23
CA ILE A 171 11.91 -14.12 2.52
C ILE A 171 11.79 -13.93 4.03
N ARG A 172 11.81 -12.68 4.45
CA ARG A 172 11.59 -12.23 5.82
C ARG A 172 10.48 -11.20 5.83
N ARG A 173 9.63 -11.24 6.84
CA ARG A 173 8.60 -10.22 7.08
C ARG A 173 8.56 -9.90 8.57
N HIS A 174 8.51 -8.62 8.91
CA HIS A 174 8.27 -8.19 10.28
C HIS A 174 6.86 -8.62 10.72
N GLU A 175 6.78 -9.34 11.83
CA GLU A 175 5.54 -9.84 12.40
C GLU A 175 5.76 -10.12 13.89
N SER A 176 5.31 -9.18 14.73
CA SER A 176 5.43 -9.26 16.19
C SER A 176 4.51 -10.30 16.83
N ASN A 177 3.53 -10.79 16.07
CA ASN A 177 2.62 -11.82 16.55
C ASN A 177 2.50 -12.95 15.51
N SER A 178 3.49 -13.85 15.52
CA SER A 178 3.55 -15.00 14.62
C SER A 178 2.41 -16.00 14.83
N SER A 179 1.76 -16.03 16.01
CA SER A 179 0.61 -16.90 16.25
C SER A 179 -0.65 -16.45 15.49
N LEU A 180 -0.65 -15.27 14.86
CA LEU A 180 -1.72 -14.85 13.95
C LEU A 180 -1.55 -15.44 12.56
N ILE A 181 -0.37 -15.95 12.20
CA ILE A 181 -0.17 -16.55 10.88
C ILE A 181 -0.81 -17.93 10.87
N ASN A 182 -1.79 -18.11 9.99
CA ASN A 182 -2.42 -19.40 9.76
C ASN A 182 -1.54 -20.22 8.80
N GLU A 183 -1.32 -19.68 7.60
CA GLU A 183 -0.69 -20.41 6.49
C GLU A 183 0.07 -19.45 5.58
N ILE A 184 1.09 -19.96 4.88
CA ILE A 184 1.80 -19.22 3.84
C ILE A 184 1.77 -20.04 2.56
N PHE A 185 1.42 -19.38 1.45
CA PHE A 185 1.35 -19.98 0.13
C PHE A 185 2.36 -19.34 -0.82
N ALA A 186 2.98 -20.15 -1.68
CA ALA A 186 3.76 -19.71 -2.82
C ALA A 186 3.26 -20.42 -4.09
N GLY A 187 2.75 -19.66 -5.06
CA GLY A 187 2.21 -20.22 -6.29
C GLY A 187 1.04 -21.19 -6.05
N GLY A 188 0.25 -20.95 -4.99
CA GLY A 188 -0.86 -21.81 -4.58
C GLY A 188 -0.47 -23.05 -3.74
N ARG A 189 0.82 -23.27 -3.47
CA ARG A 189 1.30 -24.38 -2.63
C ARG A 189 1.63 -23.90 -1.23
N HIS A 190 1.28 -24.68 -0.21
CA HIS A 190 1.66 -24.40 1.17
C HIS A 190 3.17 -24.50 1.35
N ILE A 191 3.78 -23.55 2.07
CA ILE A 191 5.21 -23.55 2.38
C ILE A 191 5.45 -23.56 3.89
N ALA A 192 6.51 -24.25 4.30
CA ALA A 192 6.97 -24.22 5.68
C ALA A 192 7.56 -22.84 6.00
N TRP A 193 7.37 -22.39 7.24
CA TRP A 193 7.86 -21.12 7.71
C TRP A 193 8.24 -21.23 9.19
N ASN A 194 9.16 -20.37 9.59
CA ASN A 194 9.66 -20.28 10.96
C ASN A 194 9.35 -18.89 11.51
N GLY A 195 8.81 -18.84 12.73
CA GLY A 195 8.60 -17.61 13.48
C GLY A 195 9.74 -17.35 14.47
N SER A 196 10.20 -16.11 14.54
CA SER A 196 10.94 -15.56 15.68
C SER A 196 10.05 -14.56 16.43
N ALA A 197 10.57 -13.95 17.50
CA ALA A 197 9.81 -13.01 18.34
C ALA A 197 9.26 -11.79 17.57
N ASP A 198 9.91 -11.37 16.49
CA ASP A 198 9.60 -10.15 15.74
C ASP A 198 9.36 -10.37 14.24
N ARG A 199 9.56 -11.59 13.72
CA ARG A 199 9.61 -11.87 12.28
C ARG A 199 9.12 -13.26 11.95
N ILE A 200 8.68 -13.42 10.71
CA ILE A 200 8.53 -14.72 10.05
C ILE A 200 9.56 -14.85 8.92
N GLN A 201 9.98 -16.08 8.67
CA GLN A 201 10.97 -16.41 7.64
C GLN A 201 10.56 -17.69 6.91
N PHE A 202 10.76 -17.70 5.60
CA PHE A 202 10.48 -18.85 4.74
C PHE A 202 11.25 -18.72 3.43
N GLU A 203 11.29 -19.81 2.67
CA GLU A 203 12.11 -19.90 1.47
C GLU A 203 11.28 -20.34 0.29
N VAL A 204 11.58 -19.77 -0.88
CA VAL A 204 10.94 -20.16 -2.13
C VAL A 204 12.00 -20.25 -3.22
N GLU A 205 11.98 -21.37 -3.94
CA GLU A 205 12.76 -21.55 -5.16
C GLU A 205 11.95 -21.05 -6.36
N VAL A 206 12.56 -20.24 -7.21
CA VAL A 206 11.94 -19.72 -8.44
C VAL A 206 12.86 -20.03 -9.62
N LYS A 207 12.34 -20.72 -10.63
CA LYS A 207 13.12 -21.10 -11.81
C LYS A 207 13.50 -19.89 -12.65
N ALA A 208 14.45 -20.08 -13.56
CA ALA A 208 14.86 -19.08 -14.53
C ALA A 208 13.67 -18.49 -15.29
N GLY A 209 13.57 -17.16 -15.34
CA GLY A 209 12.48 -16.44 -16.02
C GLY A 209 11.09 -16.54 -15.38
N GLU A 210 10.92 -17.32 -14.31
CA GLU A 210 9.63 -17.48 -13.64
C GLU A 210 9.38 -16.41 -12.58
N ASN A 211 8.12 -16.34 -12.14
CA ASN A 211 7.70 -15.53 -11.03
C ASN A 211 6.74 -16.32 -10.15
N VAL A 212 6.67 -15.94 -8.88
CA VAL A 212 5.77 -16.55 -7.90
C VAL A 212 5.11 -15.47 -7.07
N THR A 213 3.81 -15.65 -6.83
CA THR A 213 3.07 -14.84 -5.85
C THR A 213 3.03 -15.60 -4.54
N ILE A 214 3.47 -14.92 -3.50
CA ILE A 214 3.49 -15.38 -2.11
C ILE A 214 2.34 -14.69 -1.39
N ARG A 215 1.59 -15.45 -0.58
CA ARG A 215 0.48 -14.95 0.23
C ARG A 215 0.63 -15.41 1.67
N VAL A 216 0.56 -14.49 2.61
CA VAL A 216 0.54 -14.76 4.04
C VAL A 216 -0.90 -14.62 4.52
N HIS A 217 -1.49 -15.74 4.93
CA HIS A 217 -2.85 -15.78 5.47
C HIS A 217 -2.80 -15.72 6.99
N LEU A 218 -3.57 -14.80 7.57
CA LEU A 218 -3.70 -14.67 9.00
C LEU A 218 -5.02 -15.29 9.46
N HIS A 219 -5.08 -15.71 10.72
CA HIS A 219 -6.34 -16.03 11.36
C HIS A 219 -7.26 -14.81 11.32
N GLU A 220 -8.47 -15.01 10.80
CA GLU A 220 -9.50 -14.00 10.81
C GLU A 220 -9.84 -13.62 12.25
N MET A 221 -10.31 -12.39 12.46
CA MET A 221 -11.03 -12.12 13.70
C MET A 221 -12.25 -13.01 13.69
N GLY A 222 -12.30 -13.98 14.62
CA GLY A 222 -13.45 -14.86 14.81
C GLY A 222 -14.73 -14.05 14.67
N GLU A 223 -15.62 -14.55 13.81
CA GLU A 223 -16.79 -13.87 13.25
C GLU A 223 -17.18 -12.64 14.06
N MET A 224 -16.80 -11.46 13.55
CA MET A 224 -17.52 -10.25 13.92
C MET A 224 -18.95 -10.53 13.49
N LYS A 225 -19.78 -11.05 14.42
CA LYS A 225 -21.22 -11.26 14.24
C LYS A 225 -21.71 -10.09 13.44
N GLU A 226 -22.21 -10.34 12.22
CA GLU A 226 -22.69 -9.32 11.30
C GLU A 226 -23.49 -8.32 12.12
N LYS A 227 -22.88 -7.18 12.41
CA LYS A 227 -23.55 -6.14 13.16
C LYS A 227 -24.46 -5.54 12.12
N VAL A 228 -25.72 -5.98 12.11
CA VAL A 228 -26.79 -5.47 11.24
C VAL A 228 -26.56 -3.97 11.08
N GLU A 229 -26.13 -3.55 9.90
CA GLU A 229 -25.69 -2.17 9.66
C GLU A 229 -26.86 -1.25 9.98
N ASN A 230 -26.73 -0.48 11.06
CA ASN A 230 -27.81 0.38 11.51
C ASN A 230 -28.00 1.49 10.46
N LEU A 231 -29.24 1.80 10.07
CA LEU A 231 -29.55 2.82 9.05
C LEU A 231 -28.88 4.17 9.34
N ASN A 232 -28.68 4.47 10.63
CA ASN A 232 -27.97 5.65 11.10
C ASN A 232 -26.47 5.65 10.73
N ASP A 233 -25.80 4.49 10.78
CA ASP A 233 -24.39 4.37 10.40
C ASP A 233 -24.21 4.52 8.88
N LYS A 234 -25.18 4.05 8.08
CA LYS A 234 -25.23 4.31 6.63
C LYS A 234 -25.44 5.78 6.31
N ALA A 235 -26.39 6.43 6.98
CA ALA A 235 -26.63 7.85 6.82
C ALA A 235 -25.41 8.68 7.22
N ARG A 236 -24.73 8.32 8.32
CA ARG A 236 -23.51 8.99 8.78
C ARG A 236 -22.34 8.77 7.82
N THR A 237 -22.19 7.57 7.27
CA THR A 237 -21.16 7.26 6.28
C THR A 237 -21.43 7.99 4.96
N MET A 238 -22.68 8.03 4.50
CA MET A 238 -23.10 8.81 3.33
C MET A 238 -22.89 10.30 3.52
N LEU A 239 -23.27 10.86 4.67
CA LEU A 239 -23.04 12.28 4.98
C LEU A 239 -21.55 12.60 5.00
N ARG A 240 -20.73 11.76 5.64
CA ARG A 240 -19.27 11.91 5.60
C ARG A 240 -18.75 11.88 4.17
N ARG A 241 -19.17 10.89 3.36
CA ARG A 241 -18.78 10.79 1.95
C ARG A 241 -19.18 12.04 1.15
N TYR A 242 -20.40 12.52 1.31
CA TYR A 242 -20.89 13.70 0.62
C TYR A 242 -20.15 14.98 1.04
N LEU A 243 -19.85 15.14 2.34
CA LEU A 243 -19.01 16.23 2.84
C LEU A 243 -17.56 16.11 2.34
N CYS A 244 -17.01 14.90 2.22
CA CYS A 244 -15.71 14.67 1.59
C CYS A 244 -15.72 15.14 0.13
N GLU A 245 -16.72 14.70 -0.64
CA GLU A 245 -16.87 15.08 -2.05
C GLU A 245 -17.04 16.60 -2.19
N LEU A 246 -17.85 17.25 -1.35
CA LEU A 246 -18.00 18.71 -1.37
C LEU A 246 -16.68 19.43 -1.08
N ARG A 247 -15.93 19.00 -0.07
CA ARG A 247 -14.64 19.64 0.27
C ARG A 247 -13.63 19.47 -0.86
N ASP A 248 -13.46 18.24 -1.33
CA ASP A 248 -12.47 17.89 -2.35
C ASP A 248 -12.80 18.59 -3.69
N ASN A 249 -14.08 18.90 -3.95
CA ASN A 249 -14.53 19.51 -5.21
C ASN A 249 -14.61 21.05 -5.18
N TYR A 250 -14.92 21.64 -4.01
CA TYR A 250 -15.30 23.05 -3.90
C TYR A 250 -14.44 23.87 -2.94
N VAL A 251 -13.85 23.29 -1.90
CA VAL A 251 -13.05 24.08 -0.92
C VAL A 251 -11.69 24.46 -1.49
N HIS A 252 -11.11 23.64 -2.37
CA HIS A 252 -9.86 23.97 -3.08
C HIS A 252 -9.99 25.18 -4.02
N LYS A 253 -11.22 25.58 -4.39
CA LYS A 253 -11.51 26.78 -5.19
C LYS A 253 -11.47 28.07 -4.36
N LEU A 254 -11.70 28.01 -3.05
CA LEU A 254 -11.79 29.20 -2.19
C LEU A 254 -10.41 29.65 -1.67
N THR A 255 -9.49 28.71 -1.44
CA THR A 255 -8.11 29.04 -1.03
C THR A 255 -7.28 29.61 -2.17
N SER A 256 -7.55 29.27 -3.44
CA SER A 256 -6.86 29.87 -4.60
C SER A 256 -7.35 31.28 -4.96
N LEU A 257 -8.49 31.72 -4.42
CA LEU A 257 -9.03 33.08 -4.61
C LEU A 257 -8.57 34.05 -3.49
N SER A 258 -8.09 33.53 -2.36
CA SER A 258 -7.59 34.34 -1.24
C SER A 258 -6.12 34.75 -1.37
N SER A 259 -5.35 34.15 -2.28
CA SER A 259 -3.91 34.46 -2.47
C SER A 259 -3.61 35.44 -3.61
N ASN A 260 -4.64 35.95 -4.30
CA ASN A 260 -4.53 36.99 -5.34
C ASN A 260 -5.08 38.36 -4.88
N GLY A 261 -5.22 38.56 -3.57
CA GLY A 261 -5.63 39.82 -2.98
C GLY A 261 -4.64 40.27 -1.92
N ASN A 262 -3.46 40.71 -2.37
CA ASN A 262 -2.62 41.75 -1.76
C ASN A 262 -1.46 42.08 -2.69
#